data_AF-A0A1E4SG25-F1
#
_entry.id   AF-A0A1E4SG25-F1
#
_cell.length_a   1.000
_cell.length_b   1.000
_cell.length_c   1.000
_cell.angle_alpha   90.00
_cell.angle_beta   90.00
_cell.angle_gamma   90.00
#
_symmetry.space_group_name_H-M   'P 1'
#
loop_
_entity.id
_entity.type
_entity.pdbx_description
1 polymer ?
#
loop_
_entity_poly.entity_id
_entity_poly.type
_entity_poly.pdbx_seq_one_letter_code
_entity_poly.pdbx_strand_id
1 'polypeptide(L)'
;VWSFYTQVKQYKLSLPNSSFILLMKIISTCHSPQALKMAISVYYDALNNYKQGSRLVVPLSQSEKTKLSILLLSSYDDSTDYNQILPLNMLWETYISQLPDESKNIEVLYHRAYLSILLGSHQLESAIEYFDLVVKHFTFPKLQLLSELPMAKFINNLCSTSDCSNLNSVIQTIITYGSGQILTTSMWIKILDVGLKENDYQLVKTIYDNYIMKGFADSAVTTEQAIFEDFSSKNQIFNTLNDKIIFQILHTLSTNGDVNLTLTLIETHFLHKSAKGEKALTKELCIKIIESYCYHIESQREWSDISSKTIKDQSIKKLLDVLNGFMIKFVRDNNEVLSYKDITSAMSIKFWNYYAYDENIQKEQTKRSIISESIIHSEENEWQTMVLPRKLSNKNLHSSSFGNMLANMDILREFVLDHIEYLSLDSNFQPKTITLFINCLLNHINLHQNFTATTQVLLQLKNKNTNFINEWLDGDLINIILNTLAISSASKKSSRILFDYLKHNSIPITPDQYRYLLSANLKGYIHDGLHMVLYGYLHDYNGVVTSEIKHLLRDIPTKDIHGHEGTLKLIEFCNLSPQTIIKEVDQFYGNNNLHKEFVTEEPIGNWSKKYYQDFDIRDAGYIKGIFSL
;
A
#
# COMPACT_ATOMS: atom_id res chain seq x y z
N VAL A 1 -28.29 -27.25 -40.18
CA VAL A 1 -28.05 -28.27 -39.13
C VAL A 1 -29.26 -28.40 -38.23
N TRP A 2 -29.68 -27.32 -37.57
CA TRP A 2 -30.85 -27.34 -36.69
C TRP A 2 -32.13 -27.79 -37.41
N SER A 3 -32.48 -27.15 -38.52
CA SER A 3 -33.65 -27.52 -39.33
C SER A 3 -33.63 -28.99 -39.74
N PHE A 4 -32.47 -29.47 -40.20
CA PHE A 4 -32.25 -30.86 -40.58
C PHE A 4 -32.46 -31.83 -39.40
N TYR A 5 -31.88 -31.54 -38.23
CA TYR A 5 -32.04 -32.41 -37.05
C TYR A 5 -33.48 -32.40 -36.50
N THR A 6 -34.14 -31.24 -36.49
CA THR A 6 -35.54 -31.14 -36.11
C THR A 6 -36.45 -31.89 -37.09
N GLN A 7 -36.17 -31.84 -38.39
CA GLN A 7 -36.88 -32.63 -39.40
C GLN A 7 -36.65 -34.13 -39.19
N VAL A 8 -35.41 -34.56 -38.94
CA VAL A 8 -35.10 -35.96 -38.61
C VAL A 8 -35.94 -36.45 -37.42
N LYS A 9 -36.05 -35.63 -36.36
CA LYS A 9 -36.89 -35.95 -35.20
C LYS A 9 -38.38 -35.97 -35.52
N GLN A 10 -38.87 -34.95 -36.22
CA GLN A 10 -40.28 -34.81 -36.57
C GLN A 10 -40.76 -35.96 -37.46
N TYR A 11 -39.93 -36.40 -38.39
CA TYR A 11 -40.25 -37.48 -39.33
C TYR A 11 -39.74 -38.86 -38.88
N LYS A 12 -39.16 -38.98 -37.67
CA LYS A 12 -38.61 -40.23 -37.10
C LYS A 12 -37.69 -40.97 -38.09
N LEU A 13 -36.81 -40.24 -38.78
CA LEU A 13 -35.91 -40.82 -39.78
C LEU A 13 -34.77 -41.57 -39.09
N SER A 14 -34.52 -42.82 -39.50
CA SER A 14 -33.37 -43.59 -39.04
C SER A 14 -32.08 -43.05 -39.65
N LEU A 15 -31.19 -42.48 -38.83
CA LEU A 15 -29.87 -42.01 -39.27
C LEU A 15 -28.80 -43.10 -39.05
N PRO A 16 -27.82 -43.24 -39.97
CA PRO A 16 -26.66 -44.10 -39.74
C PRO A 16 -25.71 -43.47 -38.69
N ASN A 17 -24.91 -44.31 -38.02
CA ASN A 17 -23.97 -43.88 -36.97
C ASN A 17 -23.00 -42.78 -37.44
N SER A 18 -22.55 -42.85 -38.70
CA SER A 18 -21.68 -41.83 -39.32
C SER A 18 -22.35 -40.45 -39.40
N SER A 19 -23.67 -40.38 -39.61
CA SER A 19 -24.41 -39.13 -39.60
C SER A 19 -24.51 -38.52 -38.21
N PHE A 20 -24.66 -39.32 -37.15
CA PHE A 20 -24.61 -38.82 -35.76
C PHE A 20 -23.25 -38.23 -35.41
N ILE A 21 -22.16 -38.91 -35.79
CA ILE A 21 -20.79 -38.41 -35.57
C ILE A 21 -20.56 -37.11 -36.35
N LEU A 22 -21.01 -37.01 -37.60
CA LEU A 22 -20.89 -35.80 -38.40
C LEU A 22 -21.70 -34.64 -37.81
N LEU A 23 -22.93 -34.91 -37.37
CA LEU A 23 -23.78 -33.92 -36.69
C LEU A 23 -23.13 -33.41 -35.41
N MET A 24 -22.64 -34.31 -34.55
CA MET A 24 -21.91 -33.94 -33.34
C MET A 24 -20.66 -33.12 -33.64
N LYS A 25 -19.90 -33.47 -34.70
CA LYS A 25 -18.72 -32.70 -35.11
C LYS A 25 -19.07 -31.29 -35.58
N ILE A 26 -20.19 -31.12 -36.27
CA ILE A 26 -20.66 -29.79 -36.69
C ILE A 26 -21.15 -29.01 -35.48
N ILE A 27 -21.89 -29.64 -34.58
CA ILE A 27 -22.42 -29.01 -33.36
C ILE A 27 -21.29 -28.58 -32.42
N SER A 28 -20.25 -29.40 -32.24
CA SER A 28 -19.10 -29.09 -31.39
C SER A 28 -18.29 -27.90 -31.91
N THR A 29 -18.42 -27.54 -33.20
CA THR A 29 -17.82 -26.31 -33.77
C THR A 29 -18.71 -25.08 -33.65
N CYS A 30 -19.95 -25.23 -33.16
CA CYS A 30 -20.88 -24.12 -32.97
C CYS A 30 -20.81 -23.63 -31.52
N HIS A 31 -20.21 -22.46 -31.32
CA HIS A 31 -20.10 -21.80 -30.02
C HIS A 31 -21.41 -21.11 -29.60
N SER A 32 -22.48 -21.87 -29.35
CA SER A 32 -23.76 -21.31 -28.86
C SER A 32 -24.43 -22.16 -27.76
N PRO A 33 -25.15 -21.55 -26.80
CA PRO A 33 -25.85 -22.30 -25.74
C PRO A 33 -26.89 -23.30 -26.28
N GLN A 34 -27.44 -23.01 -27.46
CA GLN A 34 -28.39 -23.87 -28.14
C GLN A 34 -27.72 -25.09 -28.78
N ALA A 35 -26.45 -24.97 -29.16
CA ALA A 35 -25.65 -26.08 -29.68
C ALA A 35 -25.44 -27.16 -28.61
N LEU A 36 -25.17 -26.80 -27.35
CA LEU A 36 -25.00 -27.77 -26.27
C LEU A 36 -26.27 -28.60 -26.00
N LYS A 37 -27.44 -27.95 -25.92
CA LYS A 37 -28.73 -28.65 -25.78
C LYS A 37 -28.97 -29.63 -26.93
N MET A 38 -28.59 -29.24 -28.14
CA MET A 38 -28.65 -30.11 -29.31
C MET A 38 -27.64 -31.25 -29.21
N ALA A 39 -26.41 -30.99 -28.79
CA ALA A 39 -25.35 -32.00 -28.61
C ALA A 39 -25.80 -33.10 -27.63
N ILE A 40 -26.34 -32.70 -26.49
CA ILE A 40 -26.90 -33.62 -25.49
C ILE A 40 -28.02 -34.46 -26.12
N SER A 41 -28.95 -33.82 -26.83
CA SER A 41 -30.03 -34.55 -27.51
C SER A 41 -29.52 -35.53 -28.56
N VAL A 42 -28.60 -35.11 -29.42
CA VAL A 42 -28.02 -35.94 -30.50
C VAL A 42 -27.27 -37.13 -29.91
N TYR A 43 -26.57 -36.92 -28.80
CA TYR A 43 -25.88 -37.98 -28.08
C TYR A 43 -26.85 -39.02 -27.50
N TYR A 44 -27.93 -38.58 -26.83
CA TYR A 44 -28.97 -39.49 -26.33
C TYR A 44 -29.67 -40.26 -27.45
N ASP A 45 -29.96 -39.58 -28.56
CA ASP A 45 -30.62 -40.20 -29.70
C ASP A 45 -29.69 -41.19 -30.41
N ALA A 46 -28.39 -40.89 -30.51
CA ALA A 46 -27.39 -41.83 -31.04
C ALA A 46 -27.27 -43.09 -30.17
N LEU A 47 -27.25 -42.94 -28.83
CA LEU A 47 -27.18 -44.08 -27.91
C LEU A 47 -28.46 -44.92 -27.88
N ASN A 48 -29.64 -44.30 -28.07
CA ASN A 48 -30.93 -44.99 -28.03
C ASN A 48 -31.49 -45.39 -29.41
N ASN A 49 -30.79 -45.07 -30.51
CA ASN A 49 -31.20 -45.32 -31.88
C ASN A 49 -31.55 -46.81 -32.14
N TYR A 50 -30.94 -47.73 -31.39
CA TYR A 50 -31.19 -49.18 -31.51
C TYR A 50 -32.49 -49.67 -30.83
N LYS A 51 -33.11 -48.86 -29.96
CA LYS A 51 -34.34 -49.22 -29.22
C LYS A 51 -35.62 -48.85 -29.96
N GLN A 52 -35.55 -48.01 -30.98
CA GLN A 52 -36.70 -47.63 -31.80
C GLN A 52 -36.92 -48.71 -32.86
N GLY A 53 -37.79 -49.66 -32.51
CA GLY A 53 -38.04 -50.86 -33.29
C GLY A 53 -38.32 -50.57 -34.77
N SER A 54 -37.89 -51.52 -35.60
CA SER A 54 -38.11 -51.64 -37.06
C SER A 54 -37.09 -51.01 -38.01
N ARG A 55 -35.80 -51.36 -37.87
CA ARG A 55 -34.86 -51.75 -38.96
C ARG A 55 -33.48 -52.03 -38.35
N LEU A 56 -32.69 -52.89 -39.01
CA LEU A 56 -31.33 -53.30 -38.60
C LEU A 56 -30.39 -52.08 -38.44
N VAL A 57 -30.41 -51.43 -37.28
CA VAL A 57 -29.44 -50.41 -36.91
C VAL A 57 -28.35 -51.10 -36.10
N VAL A 58 -27.13 -51.11 -36.64
CA VAL A 58 -25.96 -51.68 -35.98
C VAL A 58 -25.67 -50.89 -34.70
N PRO A 59 -25.55 -51.54 -33.53
CA PRO A 59 -25.21 -50.83 -32.30
C PRO A 59 -23.89 -50.10 -32.47
N LEU A 60 -23.76 -48.92 -31.86
CA LEU A 60 -22.53 -48.14 -31.89
C LEU A 60 -21.35 -49.00 -31.42
N SER A 61 -20.30 -49.04 -32.21
CA SER A 61 -19.06 -49.69 -31.81
C SER A 61 -18.41 -48.92 -30.65
N GLN A 62 -17.49 -49.56 -29.94
CA GLN A 62 -16.84 -48.93 -28.80
C GLN A 62 -16.06 -47.66 -29.20
N SER A 63 -15.40 -47.67 -30.36
CA SER A 63 -14.68 -46.50 -30.88
C SER A 63 -15.62 -45.37 -31.30
N GLU A 64 -16.82 -45.70 -31.81
CA GLU A 64 -17.85 -44.71 -32.15
C GLU A 64 -18.43 -44.05 -30.88
N LYS A 65 -18.67 -44.83 -29.82
CA LYS A 65 -19.10 -44.30 -28.51
C LYS A 65 -18.05 -43.36 -27.93
N THR A 66 -16.79 -43.77 -27.88
CA THR A 66 -15.67 -42.93 -27.43
C THR A 66 -15.59 -41.62 -28.22
N LYS A 67 -15.69 -41.69 -29.55
CA LYS A 67 -15.65 -40.49 -30.40
C LYS A 67 -16.83 -39.55 -30.16
N LEU A 68 -18.04 -40.09 -29.97
CA LEU A 68 -19.21 -39.29 -29.62
C LEU A 68 -19.08 -38.64 -28.25
N SER A 69 -18.56 -39.35 -27.25
CA SER A 69 -18.31 -38.82 -25.90
C SER A 69 -17.31 -37.67 -25.92
N ILE A 70 -16.22 -37.80 -26.67
CA ILE A 70 -15.22 -36.72 -26.83
C ILE A 70 -15.86 -35.47 -27.43
N LEU A 71 -16.64 -35.61 -28.51
CA LEU A 71 -17.32 -34.48 -29.18
C LEU A 71 -18.39 -33.84 -28.29
N LEU A 72 -19.09 -34.64 -27.48
CA LEU A 72 -20.05 -34.13 -26.51
C LEU A 72 -19.34 -33.32 -25.43
N LEU A 73 -18.30 -33.87 -24.79
CA LEU A 73 -17.56 -33.20 -23.72
C LEU A 73 -16.94 -31.89 -24.21
N SER A 74 -16.39 -31.84 -25.42
CA SER A 74 -15.90 -30.58 -26.01
C SER A 74 -16.99 -29.54 -26.24
N SER A 75 -18.26 -29.95 -26.38
CA SER A 75 -19.37 -29.01 -26.57
C SER A 75 -19.71 -28.23 -25.29
N TYR A 76 -19.20 -28.64 -24.13
CA TYR A 76 -19.41 -27.97 -22.84
C TYR A 76 -18.43 -26.81 -22.57
N ASP A 77 -17.36 -26.65 -23.38
CA ASP A 77 -16.32 -25.63 -23.17
C ASP A 77 -16.88 -24.20 -23.07
N ASP A 78 -17.92 -23.89 -23.85
CA ASP A 78 -18.60 -22.58 -23.89
C ASP A 78 -19.89 -22.52 -23.07
N SER A 79 -20.14 -23.49 -22.20
CA SER A 79 -21.32 -23.46 -21.34
C SER A 79 -21.26 -22.27 -20.38
N THR A 80 -22.39 -21.56 -20.25
CA THR A 80 -22.56 -20.43 -19.32
C THR A 80 -23.61 -20.71 -18.24
N ASP A 81 -24.29 -21.85 -18.29
CA ASP A 81 -25.40 -22.20 -17.40
C ASP A 81 -24.96 -23.26 -16.38
N TYR A 82 -25.01 -22.91 -15.10
CA TYR A 82 -24.64 -23.78 -13.98
C TYR A 82 -25.44 -25.09 -13.97
N ASN A 83 -26.71 -25.06 -14.41
CA ASN A 83 -27.56 -26.24 -14.41
C ASN A 83 -27.08 -27.35 -15.37
N GLN A 84 -26.14 -27.04 -16.26
CA GLN A 84 -25.55 -28.01 -17.18
C GLN A 84 -24.58 -29.00 -16.49
N ILE A 85 -24.22 -28.77 -15.23
CA ILE A 85 -23.46 -29.74 -14.42
C ILE A 85 -24.27 -31.02 -14.19
N LEU A 86 -25.57 -30.88 -13.92
CA LEU A 86 -26.44 -32.04 -13.66
C LEU A 86 -26.49 -33.01 -14.86
N PRO A 87 -26.80 -32.59 -16.10
CA PRO A 87 -26.76 -33.48 -17.25
C PRO A 87 -25.34 -34.00 -17.54
N LEU A 88 -24.29 -33.21 -17.31
CA LEU A 88 -22.91 -33.68 -17.44
C LEU A 88 -22.62 -34.86 -16.50
N ASN A 89 -22.95 -34.73 -15.21
CA ASN A 89 -22.73 -35.78 -14.20
C ASN A 89 -23.57 -37.03 -14.50
N MET A 90 -24.85 -36.86 -14.89
CA MET A 90 -25.71 -37.99 -15.27
C MET A 90 -25.16 -38.74 -16.49
N LEU A 91 -24.69 -38.03 -17.51
CA LEU A 91 -24.10 -38.63 -18.71
C LEU A 91 -22.79 -39.35 -18.38
N TRP A 92 -21.99 -38.78 -17.49
CA TRP A 92 -20.76 -39.37 -16.98
C TRP A 92 -21.03 -40.71 -16.31
N GLU A 93 -21.85 -40.73 -15.26
CA GLU A 93 -22.16 -41.91 -14.45
C GLU A 93 -22.87 -43.01 -15.25
N THR A 94 -23.77 -42.63 -16.16
CA THR A 94 -24.65 -43.58 -16.85
C THR A 94 -24.00 -44.21 -18.08
N TYR A 95 -23.16 -43.46 -18.81
CA TYR A 95 -22.69 -43.89 -20.14
C TYR A 95 -21.19 -43.77 -20.37
N ILE A 96 -20.53 -42.72 -19.86
CA ILE A 96 -19.15 -42.40 -20.24
C ILE A 96 -18.14 -43.13 -19.33
N SER A 97 -18.43 -43.26 -18.03
CA SER A 97 -17.56 -43.95 -17.06
C SER A 97 -17.42 -45.46 -17.30
N GLN A 98 -18.34 -46.05 -18.07
CA GLN A 98 -18.38 -47.48 -18.38
C GLN A 98 -17.54 -47.86 -19.61
N LEU A 99 -16.91 -46.88 -20.28
CA LEU A 99 -16.03 -47.13 -21.42
C LEU A 99 -14.66 -47.66 -20.91
N PRO A 100 -14.00 -48.62 -21.60
CA PRO A 100 -12.79 -49.28 -21.10
C PRO A 100 -11.59 -48.32 -20.98
N ASP A 101 -10.69 -48.65 -20.03
CA ASP A 101 -9.55 -47.87 -19.50
C ASP A 101 -8.55 -47.27 -20.50
N GLU A 102 -8.59 -47.66 -21.78
CA GLU A 102 -7.70 -47.10 -22.81
C GLU A 102 -7.96 -45.60 -23.09
N SER A 103 -9.00 -45.02 -22.49
CA SER A 103 -9.38 -43.63 -22.68
C SER A 103 -9.20 -42.74 -21.45
N LYS A 104 -8.04 -42.78 -20.77
CA LYS A 104 -7.67 -41.80 -19.72
C LYS A 104 -7.88 -40.33 -20.15
N ASN A 105 -7.83 -40.07 -21.45
CA ASN A 105 -8.12 -38.74 -22.04
C ASN A 105 -9.60 -38.30 -21.89
N ILE A 106 -10.56 -39.22 -21.78
CA ILE A 106 -11.99 -38.87 -21.66
C ILE A 106 -12.31 -38.33 -20.26
N GLU A 107 -11.67 -38.87 -19.22
CA GLU A 107 -11.83 -38.39 -17.84
C GLU A 107 -11.26 -36.98 -17.67
N VAL A 108 -10.12 -36.69 -18.30
CA VAL A 108 -9.57 -35.33 -18.38
C VAL A 108 -10.54 -34.38 -19.07
N LEU A 109 -11.17 -34.80 -20.17
CA LEU A 109 -12.18 -34.00 -20.88
C LEU A 109 -13.45 -33.77 -20.04
N TYR A 110 -13.82 -34.71 -19.18
CA TYR A 110 -14.91 -34.52 -18.21
C TYR A 110 -14.56 -33.43 -17.19
N HIS A 111 -13.38 -33.49 -16.58
CA HIS A 111 -12.92 -32.46 -15.65
C HIS A 111 -12.80 -31.08 -16.32
N ARG A 112 -12.32 -31.04 -17.57
CA ARG A 112 -12.30 -29.82 -18.40
C ARG A 112 -13.71 -29.26 -18.62
N ALA A 113 -14.68 -30.10 -18.99
CA ALA A 113 -16.06 -29.69 -19.21
C ALA A 113 -16.69 -29.17 -17.91
N TYR A 114 -16.48 -29.86 -16.79
CA TYR A 114 -16.98 -29.47 -15.48
C TYR A 114 -16.45 -28.10 -15.05
N LEU A 115 -15.12 -27.89 -15.13
CA LEU A 115 -14.49 -26.60 -14.87
C LEU A 115 -15.01 -25.52 -15.83
N SER A 116 -15.18 -25.84 -17.11
CA SER A 116 -15.67 -24.87 -18.12
C SER A 116 -17.07 -24.35 -17.81
N ILE A 117 -17.96 -25.21 -17.28
CA ILE A 117 -19.30 -24.81 -16.82
C ILE A 117 -19.22 -23.91 -15.59
N LEU A 118 -18.45 -24.31 -14.56
CA LEU A 118 -18.28 -23.50 -13.35
C LEU A 118 -17.75 -22.10 -13.69
N LEU A 119 -16.72 -22.03 -14.53
CA LEU A 119 -16.12 -20.80 -15.00
C LEU A 119 -17.05 -19.96 -15.87
N GLY A 120 -17.85 -20.58 -16.73
CA GLY A 120 -18.82 -19.85 -17.57
C GLY A 120 -20.05 -19.37 -16.82
N SER A 121 -20.37 -20.00 -15.68
CA SER A 121 -21.46 -19.61 -14.77
C SER A 121 -21.01 -18.68 -13.63
N HIS A 122 -19.76 -18.20 -13.68
CA HIS A 122 -19.14 -17.32 -12.68
C HIS A 122 -19.06 -17.90 -11.24
N GLN A 123 -19.09 -19.22 -11.07
CA GLN A 123 -18.94 -19.89 -9.78
C GLN A 123 -17.44 -20.12 -9.47
N LEU A 124 -16.72 -19.06 -9.13
CA LEU A 124 -15.25 -19.09 -9.07
C LEU A 124 -14.68 -19.83 -7.87
N GLU A 125 -15.28 -19.69 -6.68
CA GLU A 125 -14.83 -20.41 -5.48
C GLU A 125 -14.91 -21.93 -5.69
N SER A 126 -16.06 -22.41 -6.16
CA SER A 126 -16.25 -23.82 -6.50
C SER A 126 -15.31 -24.29 -7.62
N ALA A 127 -14.98 -23.43 -8.58
CA ALA A 127 -14.02 -23.75 -9.63
C ALA A 127 -12.59 -23.92 -9.08
N ILE A 128 -12.18 -23.09 -8.13
CA ILE A 128 -10.88 -23.17 -7.46
C ILE A 128 -10.79 -24.44 -6.62
N GLU A 129 -11.79 -24.71 -5.78
CA GLU A 129 -11.83 -25.92 -4.96
C GLU A 129 -11.78 -27.19 -5.81
N TYR A 130 -12.54 -27.21 -6.91
CA TYR A 130 -12.54 -28.34 -7.83
C TYR A 130 -11.22 -28.49 -8.59
N PHE A 131 -10.61 -27.38 -9.03
CA PHE A 131 -9.27 -27.39 -9.64
C PHE A 131 -8.23 -28.01 -8.70
N ASP A 132 -8.23 -27.58 -7.44
CA ASP A 132 -7.35 -28.10 -6.40
C ASP A 132 -7.55 -29.61 -6.17
N LEU A 133 -8.81 -30.04 -6.11
CA LEU A 133 -9.16 -31.45 -5.96
C LEU A 133 -8.62 -32.28 -7.12
N VAL A 134 -8.85 -31.83 -8.35
CA VAL A 134 -8.42 -32.52 -9.59
C VAL A 134 -6.88 -32.59 -9.65
N VAL A 135 -6.17 -31.49 -9.38
CA VAL A 135 -4.70 -31.47 -9.45
C VAL A 135 -4.05 -32.32 -8.34
N LYS A 136 -4.66 -32.42 -7.15
CA LYS A 136 -4.13 -33.19 -6.02
C LYS A 136 -4.38 -34.69 -6.14
N HIS A 137 -5.57 -35.10 -6.59
CA HIS A 137 -6.01 -36.50 -6.51
C HIS A 137 -5.89 -37.26 -7.83
N PHE A 138 -5.73 -36.58 -8.95
CA PHE A 138 -5.69 -37.24 -10.25
C PHE A 138 -4.30 -37.80 -10.57
N THR A 139 -4.25 -39.08 -10.95
CA THR A 139 -3.00 -39.86 -11.15
C THR A 139 -2.36 -39.67 -12.53
N PHE A 140 -2.94 -38.80 -13.37
CA PHE A 140 -2.44 -38.49 -14.71
C PHE A 140 -1.19 -37.59 -14.66
N PRO A 141 -0.28 -37.65 -15.66
CA PRO A 141 0.85 -36.73 -15.73
C PRO A 141 0.39 -35.28 -15.63
N LYS A 142 0.79 -34.59 -14.55
CA LYS A 142 0.24 -33.26 -14.19
C LYS A 142 0.42 -32.21 -15.29
N LEU A 143 1.52 -32.27 -16.04
CA LEU A 143 1.74 -31.39 -17.20
C LEU A 143 0.66 -31.58 -18.27
N GLN A 144 0.34 -32.84 -18.62
CA GLN A 144 -0.67 -33.16 -19.64
C GLN A 144 -2.09 -32.84 -19.14
N LEU A 145 -2.35 -33.05 -17.85
CA LEU A 145 -3.61 -32.65 -17.22
C LEU A 145 -3.82 -31.14 -17.37
N LEU A 146 -2.86 -30.33 -16.92
CA LEU A 146 -2.97 -28.88 -16.93
C LEU A 146 -3.05 -28.30 -18.36
N SER A 147 -2.42 -28.93 -19.36
CA SER A 147 -2.55 -28.49 -20.76
C SER A 147 -3.94 -28.71 -21.36
N GLU A 148 -4.70 -29.67 -20.84
CA GLU A 148 -6.04 -30.01 -21.34
C GLU A 148 -7.16 -29.25 -20.61
N LEU A 149 -6.89 -28.74 -19.40
CA LEU A 149 -7.83 -27.92 -18.64
C LEU A 149 -8.03 -26.53 -19.28
N PRO A 150 -9.16 -25.85 -19.02
CA PRO A 150 -9.48 -24.55 -19.62
C PRO A 150 -8.71 -23.38 -18.95
N MET A 151 -7.38 -23.49 -18.85
CA MET A 151 -6.52 -22.58 -18.07
C MET A 151 -6.61 -21.13 -18.53
N ALA A 152 -6.78 -20.89 -19.84
CA ALA A 152 -6.99 -19.55 -20.38
C ALA A 152 -8.26 -18.89 -19.82
N LYS A 153 -9.38 -19.62 -19.80
CA LYS A 153 -10.66 -19.15 -19.27
C LYS A 153 -10.55 -18.97 -17.75
N PHE A 154 -9.87 -19.89 -17.08
CA PHE A 154 -9.69 -19.85 -15.63
C PHE A 154 -8.92 -18.60 -15.19
N ILE A 155 -7.75 -18.35 -15.79
CA ILE A 155 -6.91 -17.19 -15.48
C ILE A 155 -7.61 -15.88 -15.82
N ASN A 156 -8.29 -15.79 -16.97
CA ASN A 156 -9.03 -14.57 -17.35
C ASN A 156 -10.12 -14.25 -16.32
N ASN A 157 -10.84 -15.26 -15.83
CA ASN A 157 -11.84 -15.06 -14.80
C ASN A 157 -11.22 -14.63 -13.45
N LEU A 158 -10.12 -15.25 -13.02
CA LEU A 158 -9.41 -14.85 -11.80
C LEU A 158 -8.84 -13.42 -11.90
N CYS A 159 -8.33 -13.04 -13.08
CA CYS A 159 -7.88 -11.67 -13.33
C CYS A 159 -9.05 -10.67 -13.28
N SER A 160 -10.26 -11.08 -13.69
CA SER A 160 -11.43 -10.20 -13.67
C SER A 160 -11.98 -9.91 -12.28
N THR A 161 -11.69 -10.78 -11.29
CA THR A 161 -12.10 -10.59 -9.89
C THR A 161 -11.04 -9.94 -9.02
N SER A 162 -9.85 -9.63 -9.55
CA SER A 162 -8.70 -9.07 -8.81
C SER A 162 -8.29 -9.86 -7.56
N ASP A 163 -8.61 -11.16 -7.48
CA ASP A 163 -8.24 -12.01 -6.33
C ASP A 163 -6.78 -12.47 -6.46
N CYS A 164 -5.86 -11.64 -5.95
CA CYS A 164 -4.43 -11.87 -6.09
C CYS A 164 -3.93 -13.12 -5.35
N SER A 165 -4.55 -13.50 -4.23
CA SER A 165 -4.11 -14.65 -3.43
C SER A 165 -4.40 -15.97 -4.15
N ASN A 166 -5.64 -16.14 -4.62
CA ASN A 166 -6.03 -17.34 -5.36
C ASN A 166 -5.32 -17.39 -6.72
N LEU A 167 -5.17 -16.24 -7.39
CA LEU A 167 -4.41 -16.15 -8.64
C LEU A 167 -2.96 -16.60 -8.45
N ASN A 168 -2.29 -16.15 -7.38
CA ASN A 168 -0.92 -16.55 -7.08
C ASN A 168 -0.81 -18.05 -6.78
N SER A 169 -1.74 -18.61 -6.01
CA SER A 169 -1.80 -20.06 -5.70
C SER A 169 -1.90 -20.91 -6.97
N VAL A 170 -2.81 -20.54 -7.88
CA VAL A 170 -3.00 -21.23 -9.16
C VAL A 170 -1.76 -21.13 -10.04
N ILE A 171 -1.13 -19.96 -10.13
CA ILE A 171 0.09 -19.76 -10.92
C ILE A 171 1.25 -20.58 -10.36
N GLN A 172 1.45 -20.61 -9.04
CA GLN A 172 2.48 -21.43 -8.40
C GLN A 172 2.27 -22.93 -8.70
N THR A 173 1.03 -23.38 -8.73
CA THR A 173 0.67 -24.75 -9.13
C THR A 173 1.06 -25.02 -10.59
N ILE A 174 0.79 -24.07 -11.50
CA ILE A 174 1.16 -24.19 -12.93
C ILE A 174 2.69 -24.17 -13.11
N ILE A 175 3.42 -23.35 -12.36
CA ILE A 175 4.89 -23.30 -12.42
C ILE A 175 5.46 -24.64 -11.95
N THR A 176 5.02 -25.12 -10.79
CA THR A 176 5.52 -26.35 -10.14
C THR A 176 5.32 -27.58 -11.01
N TYR A 177 4.16 -27.73 -11.64
CA TYR A 177 3.81 -28.95 -12.38
C TYR A 177 3.88 -28.81 -13.91
N GLY A 178 3.80 -27.58 -14.42
CA GLY A 178 3.70 -27.26 -15.85
C GLY A 178 4.93 -26.60 -16.45
N SER A 179 5.99 -26.38 -15.66
CA SER A 179 7.23 -25.68 -16.07
C SER A 179 6.98 -24.28 -16.69
N GLY A 180 5.84 -23.66 -16.37
CA GLY A 180 5.41 -22.36 -16.89
C GLY A 180 5.14 -22.31 -18.41
N GLN A 181 5.18 -23.44 -19.13
CA GLN A 181 4.96 -23.49 -20.59
C GLN A 181 3.49 -23.29 -20.99
N ILE A 182 2.56 -23.54 -20.06
CA ILE A 182 1.11 -23.42 -20.28
C ILE A 182 0.67 -21.95 -20.39
N LEU A 183 1.43 -21.04 -19.78
CA LEU A 183 1.11 -19.62 -19.70
C LEU A 183 1.67 -18.88 -20.91
N THR A 184 0.77 -18.32 -21.72
CA THR A 184 1.14 -17.47 -22.87
C THR A 184 1.62 -16.09 -22.40
N THR A 185 2.42 -15.40 -23.21
CA THR A 185 2.89 -14.03 -22.94
C THR A 185 1.75 -13.07 -22.60
N SER A 186 0.61 -13.16 -23.31
CA SER A 186 -0.55 -12.29 -23.05
C SER A 186 -1.19 -12.55 -21.68
N MET A 187 -1.16 -13.80 -21.19
CA MET A 187 -1.64 -14.13 -19.84
C MET A 187 -0.71 -13.57 -18.78
N TRP A 188 0.60 -13.75 -18.93
CA TRP A 188 1.57 -13.19 -17.99
C TRP A 188 1.45 -11.67 -17.84
N ILE A 189 1.31 -10.96 -18.96
CA ILE A 189 1.13 -9.50 -18.94
C ILE A 189 -0.18 -9.09 -18.25
N LYS A 190 -1.28 -9.81 -18.50
CA LYS A 190 -2.56 -9.55 -17.81
C LYS A 190 -2.47 -9.76 -16.31
N ILE A 191 -1.84 -10.85 -15.88
CA ILE A 191 -1.63 -11.16 -14.46
C ILE A 191 -0.75 -10.08 -13.82
N LEU A 192 0.30 -9.64 -14.50
CA LEU A 192 1.18 -8.57 -14.03
C LEU A 192 0.42 -7.26 -13.87
N ASP A 193 -0.44 -6.89 -14.82
CA ASP A 193 -1.27 -5.69 -14.72
C ASP A 193 -2.20 -5.73 -13.49
N VAL A 194 -2.80 -6.89 -13.18
CA VAL A 194 -3.59 -7.06 -11.94
C VAL A 194 -2.70 -6.91 -10.70
N GLY A 195 -1.56 -7.59 -10.65
CA GLY A 195 -0.64 -7.52 -9.50
C GLY A 195 -0.10 -6.11 -9.24
N LEU A 196 0.22 -5.37 -10.30
CA LEU A 196 0.67 -3.97 -10.20
C LEU A 196 -0.45 -3.01 -9.78
N LYS A 197 -1.68 -3.23 -10.24
CA LYS A 197 -2.85 -2.42 -9.84
C LYS A 197 -3.21 -2.58 -8.37
N GLU A 198 -3.21 -3.82 -7.88
CA GLU A 198 -3.52 -4.13 -6.48
C GLU A 198 -2.30 -4.00 -5.54
N ASN A 199 -1.12 -3.69 -6.08
CA ASN A 199 0.16 -3.63 -5.38
C ASN A 199 0.50 -4.92 -4.61
N ASP A 200 0.17 -6.09 -5.17
CA ASP A 200 0.41 -7.40 -4.55
C ASP A 200 1.84 -7.89 -4.80
N TYR A 201 2.64 -7.92 -3.73
CA TYR A 201 4.05 -8.32 -3.79
C TYR A 201 4.25 -9.77 -4.23
N GLN A 202 3.46 -10.71 -3.71
CA GLN A 202 3.69 -12.15 -3.94
C GLN A 202 3.43 -12.52 -5.40
N LEU A 203 2.39 -11.94 -5.99
CA LEU A 203 2.06 -12.12 -7.39
C LEU A 203 3.09 -11.48 -8.30
N VAL A 204 3.46 -10.22 -8.05
CA VAL A 204 4.48 -9.51 -8.85
C VAL A 204 5.84 -10.20 -8.78
N LYS A 205 6.26 -10.65 -7.59
CA LYS A 205 7.50 -11.42 -7.40
C LYS A 205 7.47 -12.74 -8.16
N THR A 206 6.38 -13.49 -8.07
CA THR A 206 6.23 -14.77 -8.77
C THR A 206 6.40 -14.60 -10.28
N ILE A 207 5.80 -13.55 -10.85
CA ILE A 207 5.94 -13.21 -12.28
C ILE A 207 7.37 -12.75 -12.59
N TYR A 208 7.95 -11.91 -11.73
CA TYR A 208 9.31 -11.41 -11.93
C TYR A 208 10.32 -12.57 -12.01
N ASP A 209 10.29 -13.49 -11.05
CA ASP A 209 11.23 -14.62 -10.99
C ASP A 209 11.00 -15.63 -12.13
N ASN A 210 9.75 -15.97 -12.44
CA ASN A 210 9.44 -17.10 -13.32
C ASN A 210 9.16 -16.72 -14.79
N TYR A 211 8.94 -15.44 -15.07
CA TYR A 211 8.63 -14.94 -16.41
C TYR A 211 9.61 -13.87 -16.89
N ILE A 212 9.83 -12.81 -16.11
CA ILE A 212 10.71 -11.71 -16.53
C ILE A 212 12.18 -12.13 -16.47
N MET A 213 12.61 -12.74 -15.38
CA MET A 213 13.98 -13.19 -15.16
C MET A 213 14.24 -14.64 -15.60
N LYS A 214 13.27 -15.24 -16.31
CA LYS A 214 13.40 -16.62 -16.80
C LYS A 214 14.64 -16.75 -17.70
N GLY A 215 15.55 -17.65 -17.33
CA GLY A 215 16.77 -17.92 -18.10
C GLY A 215 18.03 -17.20 -17.61
N PHE A 216 17.92 -16.35 -16.57
CA PHE A 216 19.06 -15.84 -15.82
C PHE A 216 19.32 -16.71 -14.60
N ALA A 217 20.59 -16.96 -14.28
CA ALA A 217 20.95 -17.67 -13.05
C ALA A 217 20.57 -16.81 -11.84
N ASP A 218 19.98 -17.42 -10.82
CA ASP A 218 19.62 -16.78 -9.53
C ASP A 218 18.70 -15.54 -9.62
N SER A 219 17.84 -15.44 -10.66
CA SER A 219 16.97 -14.27 -10.89
C SER A 219 17.75 -12.94 -10.96
N ALA A 220 19.03 -12.96 -11.31
CA ALA A 220 19.90 -11.80 -11.38
C ALA A 220 20.65 -11.76 -12.72
N VAL A 221 20.74 -10.57 -13.31
CA VAL A 221 21.58 -10.32 -14.49
C VAL A 221 22.85 -9.65 -13.99
N THR A 222 24.01 -10.23 -14.27
CA THR A 222 25.27 -9.57 -13.89
C THR A 222 25.47 -8.32 -14.75
N THR A 223 26.16 -7.31 -14.22
CA THR A 223 26.48 -6.07 -14.96
C THR A 223 27.27 -6.36 -16.25
N GLU A 224 28.08 -7.41 -16.26
CA GLU A 224 28.81 -7.88 -17.44
C GLU A 224 27.87 -8.46 -18.51
N GLN A 225 26.86 -9.25 -18.11
CA GLN A 225 25.81 -9.69 -19.02
C GLN A 225 25.00 -8.49 -19.52
N ALA A 226 24.66 -7.53 -18.64
CA ALA A 226 23.90 -6.30 -18.93
C ALA A 226 24.54 -5.41 -20.02
N ILE A 227 25.87 -5.40 -20.07
CA ILE A 227 26.66 -4.52 -20.94
C ILE A 227 27.13 -5.23 -22.21
N PHE A 228 27.51 -6.50 -22.13
CA PHE A 228 28.22 -7.20 -23.21
C PHE A 228 27.41 -8.29 -23.92
N GLU A 229 26.32 -8.81 -23.35
CA GLU A 229 25.49 -9.80 -24.03
C GLU A 229 24.31 -9.15 -24.76
N ASP A 230 24.11 -9.56 -26.01
CA ASP A 230 22.92 -9.22 -26.77
C ASP A 230 21.73 -10.02 -26.21
N PHE A 231 21.02 -9.45 -25.22
CA PHE A 231 19.88 -10.05 -24.51
C PHE A 231 18.77 -10.57 -25.43
N SER A 232 18.75 -10.07 -26.68
CA SER A 232 17.90 -10.53 -27.77
C SER A 232 17.94 -12.04 -27.99
N SER A 233 19.08 -12.69 -27.67
CA SER A 233 19.30 -14.12 -27.85
C SER A 233 18.82 -15.01 -26.69
N LYS A 234 18.74 -14.49 -25.44
CA LYS A 234 18.41 -15.28 -24.23
C LYS A 234 17.03 -15.03 -23.68
N ASN A 235 16.49 -13.80 -23.77
CA ASN A 235 15.16 -13.49 -23.26
C ASN A 235 14.52 -12.34 -24.05
N GLN A 236 13.68 -12.68 -25.03
CA GLN A 236 12.97 -11.70 -25.87
C GLN A 236 12.04 -10.78 -25.08
N ILE A 237 11.57 -11.20 -23.90
CA ILE A 237 10.56 -10.48 -23.12
C ILE A 237 11.20 -9.33 -22.33
N PHE A 238 12.43 -9.53 -21.85
CA PHE A 238 13.18 -8.54 -21.08
C PHE A 238 13.33 -7.21 -21.83
N ASN A 239 13.48 -7.24 -23.16
CA ASN A 239 13.57 -6.05 -24.02
C ASN A 239 12.20 -5.46 -24.42
N THR A 240 11.10 -6.17 -24.18
CA THR A 240 9.73 -5.69 -24.50
C THR A 240 9.06 -4.93 -23.35
N LEU A 241 9.61 -5.03 -22.15
CA LEU A 241 9.12 -4.28 -20.99
C LEU A 241 9.54 -2.82 -21.10
N ASN A 242 8.56 -1.92 -21.14
CA ASN A 242 8.81 -0.48 -21.08
C ASN A 242 9.28 -0.07 -19.67
N ASP A 243 10.15 0.94 -19.59
CA ASP A 243 10.64 1.54 -18.34
C ASP A 243 9.52 1.87 -17.35
N LYS A 244 8.33 2.23 -17.85
CA LYS A 244 7.15 2.48 -16.99
C LYS A 244 6.70 1.24 -16.20
N ILE A 245 6.67 0.07 -16.84
CA ILE A 245 6.25 -1.19 -16.19
C ILE A 245 7.32 -1.61 -15.20
N ILE A 246 8.60 -1.50 -15.56
CA ILE A 246 9.73 -1.80 -14.68
C ILE A 246 9.70 -0.87 -13.46
N PHE A 247 9.40 0.41 -13.64
CA PHE A 247 9.26 1.36 -12.54
C PHE A 247 8.06 1.03 -11.63
N GLN A 248 6.94 0.54 -12.19
CA GLN A 248 5.82 0.05 -11.39
C GLN A 248 6.19 -1.20 -10.59
N ILE A 249 6.93 -2.15 -11.18
CA ILE A 249 7.46 -3.31 -10.46
C ILE A 249 8.39 -2.84 -9.32
N LEU A 250 9.30 -1.90 -9.59
CA LEU A 250 10.14 -1.29 -8.57
C LEU A 250 9.32 -0.65 -7.45
N HIS A 251 8.23 0.03 -7.79
CA HIS A 251 7.34 0.63 -6.81
C HIS A 251 6.69 -0.43 -5.91
N THR A 252 6.22 -1.54 -6.47
CA THR A 252 5.65 -2.64 -5.67
C THR A 252 6.69 -3.33 -4.80
N LEU A 253 7.91 -3.57 -5.30
CA LEU A 253 8.99 -4.17 -4.51
C LEU A 253 9.46 -3.26 -3.36
N SER A 254 9.65 -1.97 -3.66
CA SER A 254 10.09 -0.98 -2.66
C SER A 254 9.05 -0.71 -1.58
N THR A 255 7.77 -0.58 -1.94
CA THR A 255 6.69 -0.37 -0.95
C THR A 255 6.48 -1.56 -0.01
N ASN A 256 6.88 -2.76 -0.43
CA ASN A 256 6.85 -3.97 0.38
C ASN A 256 8.18 -4.26 1.11
N GLY A 257 9.19 -3.39 0.98
CA GLY A 257 10.43 -3.48 1.74
C GLY A 257 11.44 -4.54 1.25
N ASP A 258 11.34 -4.99 0.00
CA ASP A 258 12.31 -5.92 -0.59
C ASP A 258 13.52 -5.16 -1.16
N VAL A 259 14.49 -4.90 -0.28
CA VAL A 259 15.72 -4.16 -0.61
C VAL A 259 16.52 -4.89 -1.69
N ASN A 260 16.68 -6.20 -1.56
CA ASN A 260 17.55 -6.99 -2.45
C ASN A 260 17.01 -6.98 -3.88
N LEU A 261 15.73 -7.32 -4.08
CA LEU A 261 15.15 -7.29 -5.42
C LEU A 261 15.07 -5.88 -6.00
N THR A 262 14.82 -4.87 -5.16
CA THR A 262 14.82 -3.46 -5.60
C THR A 262 16.19 -3.05 -6.14
N LEU A 263 17.28 -3.37 -5.41
CA LEU A 263 18.64 -3.07 -5.85
C LEU A 263 19.01 -3.86 -7.11
N THR A 264 18.80 -5.18 -7.11
CA THR A 264 19.10 -6.03 -8.27
C THR A 264 18.37 -5.55 -9.53
N LEU A 265 17.09 -5.17 -9.41
CA LEU A 265 16.30 -4.68 -10.54
C LEU A 265 16.84 -3.34 -11.07
N ILE A 266 17.28 -2.44 -10.19
CA ILE A 266 17.90 -1.16 -10.58
C ILE A 266 19.25 -1.39 -11.27
N GLU A 267 20.08 -2.26 -10.69
CA GLU A 267 21.38 -2.62 -11.26
C GLU A 267 21.23 -3.23 -12.65
N THR A 268 20.28 -4.15 -12.78
CA THR A 268 20.00 -4.90 -14.00
C THR A 268 19.44 -4.00 -15.10
N HIS A 269 18.43 -3.16 -14.82
CA HIS A 269 17.71 -2.40 -15.87
C HIS A 269 18.19 -0.96 -16.09
N PHE A 270 18.78 -0.30 -15.10
CA PHE A 270 19.07 1.14 -15.18
C PHE A 270 20.56 1.46 -15.15
N LEU A 271 21.40 0.70 -14.44
CA LEU A 271 22.83 1.05 -14.35
C LEU A 271 23.57 0.89 -15.69
N HIS A 272 23.27 -0.13 -16.49
CA HIS A 272 23.94 -0.31 -17.79
C HIS A 272 23.59 0.80 -18.81
N LYS A 273 22.46 1.50 -18.64
CA LYS A 273 22.09 2.66 -19.48
C LYS A 273 23.06 3.83 -19.27
N SER A 274 23.74 3.87 -18.14
CA SER A 274 24.83 4.84 -17.90
C SER A 274 26.03 4.65 -18.81
N ALA A 275 26.39 3.40 -19.13
CA ALA A 275 27.42 3.08 -20.11
C ALA A 275 27.01 3.50 -21.54
N LYS A 276 25.70 3.71 -21.78
CA LYS A 276 25.13 4.23 -23.03
C LYS A 276 24.94 5.76 -23.03
N GLY A 277 25.38 6.46 -21.98
CA GLY A 277 25.32 7.93 -21.88
C GLY A 277 24.08 8.49 -21.18
N GLU A 278 23.21 7.65 -20.59
CA GLU A 278 22.06 8.10 -19.81
C GLU A 278 22.39 8.29 -18.31
N LYS A 279 21.55 9.01 -17.55
CA LYS A 279 21.79 9.19 -16.10
C LYS A 279 21.57 7.88 -15.35
N ALA A 280 22.65 7.33 -14.75
CA ALA A 280 22.68 6.01 -14.10
C ALA A 280 21.66 5.78 -12.96
N LEU A 281 21.43 6.79 -12.12
CA LEU A 281 20.47 6.73 -11.01
C LEU A 281 19.82 8.11 -10.91
N THR A 282 18.56 8.19 -11.31
CA THR A 282 17.73 9.40 -11.18
C THR A 282 17.26 9.58 -9.74
N LYS A 283 16.76 10.78 -9.41
CA LYS A 283 16.19 11.08 -8.09
C LYS A 283 15.07 10.10 -7.71
N GLU A 284 14.21 9.75 -8.67
CA GLU A 284 13.10 8.79 -8.48
C GLU A 284 13.58 7.39 -8.11
N LEU A 285 14.65 6.90 -8.75
CA LEU A 285 15.24 5.60 -8.40
C LEU A 285 15.89 5.62 -7.02
N CYS A 286 16.58 6.70 -6.65
CA CYS A 286 17.08 6.87 -5.28
C CYS A 286 15.94 6.81 -4.25
N ILE A 287 14.81 7.46 -4.53
CA ILE A 287 13.62 7.43 -3.66
C ILE A 287 13.11 6.00 -3.50
N LYS A 288 13.05 5.19 -4.57
CA LYS A 288 12.62 3.77 -4.46
C LYS A 288 13.56 2.93 -3.61
N ILE A 289 14.87 3.18 -3.69
CA ILE A 289 15.84 2.51 -2.79
C ILE A 289 15.57 2.93 -1.35
N ILE A 290 15.46 4.23 -1.07
CA ILE A 290 15.17 4.74 0.29
C ILE A 290 13.86 4.17 0.83
N GLU A 291 12.79 4.15 0.02
CA GLU A 291 11.51 3.53 0.34
C GLU A 291 11.70 2.07 0.74
N SER A 292 12.46 1.28 -0.04
CA SER A 292 12.70 -0.14 0.26
C SER A 292 13.35 -0.33 1.63
N TYR A 293 14.35 0.47 2.01
CA TYR A 293 14.99 0.39 3.34
C TYR A 293 14.06 0.87 4.47
N CYS A 294 13.20 1.85 4.20
CA CYS A 294 12.19 2.34 5.13
C CYS A 294 11.09 1.31 5.41
N TYR A 295 10.63 0.60 4.38
CA TYR A 295 9.61 -0.44 4.49
C TYR A 295 10.20 -1.80 4.84
N HIS A 296 11.52 -1.97 4.79
CA HIS A 296 12.18 -3.19 5.21
C HIS A 296 12.00 -3.42 6.71
N ILE A 297 11.22 -4.44 7.03
CA ILE A 297 11.06 -4.96 8.39
C ILE A 297 12.10 -6.07 8.55
N GLU A 298 13.17 -5.80 9.30
CA GLU A 298 14.25 -6.76 9.59
C GLU A 298 13.73 -7.91 10.46
N SER A 299 13.02 -8.87 9.85
CA SER A 299 12.28 -9.98 10.49
C SER A 299 11.25 -9.52 11.52
N GLN A 300 10.10 -10.20 11.60
CA GLN A 300 9.15 -10.00 12.69
C GLN A 300 9.81 -10.49 13.99
N ARG A 301 10.65 -9.67 14.62
CA ARG A 301 11.19 -9.97 15.94
C ARG A 301 10.01 -9.95 16.90
N GLU A 302 9.68 -11.12 17.43
CA GLU A 302 8.73 -11.21 18.51
C GLU A 302 9.33 -10.50 19.73
N TRP A 303 8.49 -9.90 20.58
CA TRP A 303 8.99 -9.18 21.76
C TRP A 303 9.80 -10.08 22.71
N SER A 304 9.59 -11.39 22.66
CA SER A 304 10.41 -12.41 23.33
C SER A 304 11.90 -12.19 23.07
N ASP A 305 12.27 -11.77 21.86
CA ASP A 305 13.64 -11.46 21.47
C ASP A 305 14.16 -10.11 22.00
N ILE A 306 13.25 -9.15 22.26
CA ILE A 306 13.57 -7.76 22.69
C ILE A 306 13.65 -7.64 24.23
N SER A 307 13.45 -8.74 24.95
CA SER A 307 13.52 -8.81 26.42
C SER A 307 14.90 -8.48 27.02
N SER A 308 15.94 -8.40 26.19
CA SER A 308 17.27 -7.95 26.61
C SER A 308 17.45 -6.44 26.37
N LYS A 309 17.84 -5.70 27.42
CA LYS A 309 18.18 -4.26 27.38
C LYS A 309 19.34 -3.91 26.41
N THR A 310 19.93 -4.91 25.75
CA THR A 310 21.17 -4.79 24.98
C THR A 310 20.97 -4.72 23.47
N ILE A 311 19.79 -5.05 22.93
CA ILE A 311 19.57 -5.02 21.48
C ILE A 311 19.12 -3.62 21.07
N LYS A 312 20.00 -2.90 20.36
CA LYS A 312 19.69 -1.61 19.72
C LYS A 312 19.27 -1.81 18.26
N ASP A 313 18.28 -1.06 17.80
CA ASP A 313 17.89 -1.00 16.40
C ASP A 313 18.95 -0.26 15.57
N GLN A 314 19.62 -0.98 14.66
CA GLN A 314 20.64 -0.42 13.75
C GLN A 314 20.06 -0.03 12.39
N SER A 315 18.78 -0.32 12.14
CA SER A 315 18.19 -0.18 10.81
C SER A 315 18.10 1.28 10.35
N ILE A 316 17.95 2.22 11.29
CA ILE A 316 17.99 3.66 11.01
C ILE A 316 19.41 4.09 10.64
N LYS A 317 20.45 3.62 11.33
CA LYS A 317 21.85 3.97 11.00
C LYS A 317 22.22 3.50 9.59
N LYS A 318 21.87 2.26 9.23
CA LYS A 318 22.03 1.75 7.86
C LYS A 318 21.31 2.62 6.82
N LEU A 319 20.09 3.05 7.12
CA LEU A 319 19.32 3.94 6.26
C LEU A 319 19.96 5.33 6.11
N LEU A 320 20.55 5.86 7.19
CA LEU A 320 21.30 7.12 7.15
C LEU A 320 22.55 7.01 6.27
N ASP A 321 23.25 5.87 6.28
CA ASP A 321 24.40 5.62 5.39
C ASP A 321 23.99 5.69 3.92
N VAL A 322 22.88 5.03 3.58
CA VAL A 322 22.29 5.04 2.23
C VAL A 322 21.89 6.45 1.81
N LEU A 323 21.19 7.19 2.70
CA LEU A 323 20.81 8.58 2.46
C LEU A 323 22.05 9.45 2.20
N ASN A 324 23.09 9.31 3.03
CA ASN A 324 24.32 10.08 2.87
C ASN A 324 25.02 9.79 1.53
N GLY A 325 25.09 8.52 1.13
CA GLY A 325 25.62 8.12 -0.18
C GLY A 325 24.92 8.82 -1.34
N PHE A 326 23.58 8.92 -1.31
CA PHE A 326 22.83 9.65 -2.32
C PHE A 326 23.00 11.16 -2.22
N MET A 327 23.08 11.73 -1.02
CA MET A 327 23.30 13.17 -0.85
C MET A 327 24.67 13.60 -1.39
N ILE A 328 25.74 12.85 -1.10
CA ILE A 328 27.07 13.09 -1.68
C ILE A 328 27.00 13.06 -3.20
N LYS A 329 26.31 12.06 -3.76
CA LYS A 329 26.14 11.93 -5.21
C LYS A 329 25.41 13.13 -5.81
N PHE A 330 24.27 13.56 -5.23
CA PHE A 330 23.49 14.67 -5.76
C PHE A 330 24.26 15.99 -5.71
N VAL A 331 25.04 16.21 -4.66
CA VAL A 331 25.94 17.38 -4.55
C VAL A 331 27.02 17.33 -5.61
N ARG A 332 27.69 16.19 -5.81
CA ARG A 332 28.74 16.02 -6.83
C ARG A 332 28.22 16.23 -8.25
N ASP A 333 27.05 15.66 -8.56
CA ASP A 333 26.49 15.64 -9.90
C ASP A 333 25.68 16.91 -10.23
N ASN A 334 25.64 17.89 -9.31
CA ASN A 334 24.85 19.13 -9.38
C ASN A 334 23.37 18.90 -9.79
N ASN A 335 22.78 17.82 -9.27
CA ASN A 335 21.41 17.39 -9.56
C ASN A 335 20.42 18.00 -8.54
N GLU A 336 19.12 17.87 -8.82
CA GLU A 336 18.08 18.20 -7.85
C GLU A 336 18.30 17.49 -6.52
N VAL A 337 18.39 18.27 -5.45
CA VAL A 337 18.58 17.77 -4.09
C VAL A 337 17.30 17.08 -3.61
N LEU A 338 17.47 16.01 -2.84
CA LEU A 338 16.37 15.31 -2.18
C LEU A 338 15.74 16.21 -1.11
N SER A 339 14.42 16.41 -1.18
CA SER A 339 13.65 17.11 -0.16
C SER A 339 13.08 16.12 0.85
N TYR A 340 12.84 16.57 2.08
CA TYR A 340 12.16 15.73 3.08
C TYR A 340 10.76 15.30 2.60
N LYS A 341 10.07 16.13 1.81
CA LYS A 341 8.74 15.82 1.26
C LYS A 341 8.75 14.58 0.36
N ASP A 342 9.88 14.30 -0.28
CA ASP A 342 10.04 13.15 -1.17
C ASP A 342 10.03 11.81 -0.42
N ILE A 343 10.47 11.80 0.85
CA ILE A 343 10.72 10.56 1.61
C ILE A 343 10.04 10.52 2.99
N THR A 344 9.41 11.61 3.44
CA THR A 344 8.92 11.74 4.82
C THR A 344 7.86 10.70 5.19
N SER A 345 7.01 10.30 4.25
CA SER A 345 6.00 9.26 4.49
C SER A 345 6.65 7.90 4.79
N ALA A 346 7.65 7.51 3.99
CA ALA A 346 8.39 6.27 4.18
C ALA A 346 9.24 6.32 5.46
N MET A 347 9.97 7.41 5.70
CA MET A 347 10.73 7.63 6.94
C MET A 347 9.84 7.58 8.17
N SER A 348 8.63 8.18 8.12
CA SER A 348 7.67 8.15 9.21
C SER A 348 7.22 6.73 9.54
N ILE A 349 7.07 5.86 8.54
CA ILE A 349 6.73 4.44 8.76
C ILE A 349 7.91 3.70 9.37
N LYS A 350 9.14 4.00 8.93
CA LYS A 350 10.35 3.46 9.57
C LYS A 350 10.45 3.87 11.04
N PHE A 351 10.21 5.13 11.37
CA PHE A 351 10.17 5.63 12.75
C PHE A 351 9.04 5.01 13.57
N TRP A 352 7.86 4.82 12.96
CA TRP A 352 6.74 4.16 13.63
C TRP A 352 7.05 2.70 14.02
N ASN A 353 7.85 2.02 13.18
CA ASN A 353 8.28 0.63 13.39
C ASN A 353 9.62 0.52 14.15
N TYR A 354 10.20 1.63 14.60
CA TYR A 354 11.42 1.62 15.40
C TYR A 354 11.20 0.84 16.69
N TYR A 355 12.12 -0.08 17.00
CA TYR A 355 12.03 -0.87 18.22
C TYR A 355 13.04 -0.40 19.28
N ALA A 356 12.55 -0.24 20.49
CA ALA A 356 13.36 0.03 21.67
C ALA A 356 12.73 -0.68 22.88
N TYR A 357 13.55 -0.94 23.91
CA TYR A 357 13.04 -1.54 25.14
C TYR A 357 12.19 -0.52 25.91
N ASP A 358 10.95 -0.88 26.24
CA ASP A 358 10.05 -0.12 27.12
C ASP A 358 9.48 -1.04 28.20
N GLU A 359 9.73 -0.71 29.47
CA GLU A 359 9.27 -1.47 30.62
C GLU A 359 7.73 -1.54 30.71
N ASN A 360 7.01 -0.49 30.28
CA ASN A 360 5.55 -0.46 30.29
C ASN A 360 4.97 -1.41 29.24
N ILE A 361 5.59 -1.48 28.06
CA ILE A 361 5.16 -2.41 27.01
C ILE A 361 5.47 -3.84 27.44
N GLN A 362 6.61 -4.09 28.09
CA GLN A 362 6.91 -5.39 28.68
C GLN A 362 5.84 -5.79 29.70
N LYS A 363 5.46 -4.90 30.62
CA LYS A 363 4.39 -5.15 31.61
C LYS A 363 3.05 -5.47 30.94
N GLU A 364 2.65 -4.71 29.93
CA GLU A 364 1.40 -4.93 29.21
C GLU A 364 1.40 -6.24 28.41
N GLN A 365 2.53 -6.60 27.80
CA GLN A 365 2.66 -7.87 27.10
C GLN A 365 2.66 -9.06 28.07
N THR A 366 3.38 -8.98 29.19
CA THR A 366 3.30 -10.00 30.24
C THR A 366 1.87 -10.17 30.73
N LYS A 367 1.12 -9.08 30.94
CA LYS A 367 -0.32 -9.16 31.27
C LYS A 367 -1.12 -9.84 30.16
N ARG A 368 -0.88 -9.51 28.89
CA ARG A 368 -1.56 -10.16 27.75
C ARG A 368 -1.25 -11.65 27.67
N SER A 369 0.00 -12.05 27.86
CA SER A 369 0.41 -13.45 27.87
C SER A 369 -0.25 -14.21 29.02
N ILE A 370 -0.28 -13.63 30.23
CA ILE A 370 -1.00 -14.21 31.38
C ILE A 370 -2.50 -14.35 31.08
N ILE A 371 -3.13 -13.34 30.46
CA ILE A 371 -4.54 -13.41 30.08
C ILE A 371 -4.77 -14.47 29.00
N SER A 372 -3.96 -14.53 27.95
CA SER A 372 -4.10 -15.54 26.90
C SER A 372 -3.88 -16.95 27.42
N GLU A 373 -2.87 -17.15 28.28
CA GLU A 373 -2.66 -18.43 28.96
C GLU A 373 -3.85 -18.79 29.84
N SER A 374 -4.41 -17.83 30.59
CA SER A 374 -5.61 -18.06 31.40
C SER A 374 -6.84 -18.42 30.58
N ILE A 375 -7.00 -17.88 29.36
CA ILE A 375 -8.11 -18.20 28.44
C ILE A 375 -7.90 -19.57 27.78
N ILE A 376 -6.66 -19.93 27.43
CA ILE A 376 -6.34 -21.23 26.82
C ILE A 376 -6.49 -22.36 27.86
N HIS A 377 -6.21 -22.07 29.14
CA HIS A 377 -6.31 -23.04 30.24
C HIS A 377 -7.66 -22.98 30.99
N SER A 378 -8.64 -22.17 30.55
CA SER A 378 -9.97 -22.08 31.17
C SER A 378 -10.95 -23.15 30.69
N GLU A 379 -10.50 -24.36 30.38
CA GLU A 379 -11.39 -25.46 29.98
C GLU A 379 -12.16 -26.11 31.16
N GLU A 380 -12.08 -25.60 32.40
CA GLU A 380 -12.74 -26.31 33.52
C GLU A 380 -13.53 -25.49 34.56
N ASN A 381 -13.74 -24.17 34.48
CA ASN A 381 -14.59 -23.51 35.48
C ASN A 381 -15.52 -22.40 34.96
N GLU A 382 -16.81 -22.72 35.07
CA GLU A 382 -18.00 -21.90 35.35
C GLU A 382 -18.14 -20.50 34.74
N TRP A 383 -19.29 -20.37 34.07
CA TRP A 383 -19.92 -19.16 33.56
C TRP A 383 -20.25 -18.15 34.67
N GLN A 384 -19.27 -17.42 35.21
CA GLN A 384 -19.53 -16.23 36.00
C GLN A 384 -18.83 -15.00 35.42
N THR A 385 -19.67 -14.10 34.89
CA THR A 385 -19.39 -12.75 34.40
C THR A 385 -18.44 -12.64 33.21
N MET A 386 -18.99 -12.90 32.02
CA MET A 386 -18.44 -12.41 30.75
C MET A 386 -18.42 -10.87 30.75
N VAL A 387 -17.34 -10.26 31.25
CA VAL A 387 -16.90 -8.98 30.71
C VAL A 387 -16.32 -9.29 29.34
N LEU A 388 -17.15 -9.11 28.30
CA LEU A 388 -16.72 -9.26 26.91
C LEU A 388 -15.39 -8.51 26.70
N PRO A 389 -14.35 -9.14 26.13
CA PRO A 389 -13.12 -8.44 25.85
C PRO A 389 -13.43 -7.30 24.88
N ARG A 390 -13.15 -6.06 25.32
CA ARG A 390 -13.18 -4.89 24.42
C ARG A 390 -12.21 -5.16 23.27
N LYS A 391 -12.66 -4.88 22.04
CA LYS A 391 -11.89 -5.01 20.79
C LYS A 391 -10.45 -4.50 20.99
N LEU A 392 -9.49 -5.43 21.04
CA LEU A 392 -8.13 -5.21 21.55
C LEU A 392 -7.06 -4.98 20.47
N SER A 393 -7.45 -4.83 19.20
CA SER A 393 -6.55 -4.25 18.20
C SER A 393 -7.34 -3.75 16.98
N ASN A 394 -7.20 -2.47 16.65
CA ASN A 394 -7.29 -2.06 15.25
C ASN A 394 -5.98 -2.50 14.60
N LYS A 395 -5.94 -3.72 14.05
CA LYS A 395 -4.89 -4.08 13.09
C LYS A 395 -5.22 -3.36 11.79
N ASN A 396 -4.81 -2.11 11.69
CA ASN A 396 -4.49 -1.57 10.37
C ASN A 396 -3.29 -2.39 9.89
N LEU A 397 -3.26 -2.77 8.61
CA LEU A 397 -2.22 -3.61 7.99
C LEU A 397 -0.77 -3.12 8.24
N HIS A 398 -0.61 -1.91 8.77
CA HIS A 398 0.66 -1.19 8.98
C HIS A 398 0.94 -0.82 10.46
N SER A 399 0.20 -1.34 11.44
CA SER A 399 0.52 -1.09 12.85
C SER A 399 1.68 -1.96 13.31
N SER A 400 2.79 -1.35 13.75
CA SER A 400 3.86 -2.04 14.47
C SER A 400 3.28 -2.89 15.61
N SER A 401 3.89 -4.06 15.87
CA SER A 401 3.57 -4.90 17.04
C SER A 401 3.74 -4.16 18.38
N PHE A 402 4.46 -3.03 18.36
CA PHE A 402 4.90 -2.30 19.52
C PHE A 402 4.24 -0.91 19.68
N GLY A 403 3.44 -0.46 18.71
CA GLY A 403 3.00 0.93 18.64
C GLY A 403 4.15 1.90 18.29
N ASN A 404 3.86 3.21 18.34
CA ASN A 404 4.88 4.23 18.11
C ASN A 404 5.79 4.38 19.35
N MET A 405 6.95 3.73 19.35
CA MET A 405 7.93 3.80 20.44
C MET A 405 8.42 5.21 20.72
N LEU A 406 8.51 6.05 19.69
CA LEU A 406 8.96 7.43 19.83
C LEU A 406 7.95 8.32 20.57
N ALA A 407 6.74 7.83 20.87
CA ALA A 407 5.79 8.53 21.73
C ALA A 407 6.26 8.57 23.19
N ASN A 408 7.12 7.65 23.60
CA ASN A 408 7.79 7.71 24.89
C ASN A 408 8.93 8.75 24.83
N MET A 409 8.84 9.79 25.66
CA MET A 409 9.81 10.90 25.66
C MET A 409 11.24 10.48 26.02
N ASP A 410 11.41 9.45 26.87
CA ASP A 410 12.74 8.95 27.23
C ASP A 410 13.38 8.21 26.06
N ILE A 411 12.59 7.40 25.33
CA ILE A 411 13.02 6.71 24.11
C ILE A 411 13.32 7.72 23.01
N LEU A 412 12.46 8.73 22.82
CA LEU A 412 12.67 9.79 21.84
C LEU A 412 13.96 10.56 22.11
N ARG A 413 14.25 10.87 23.37
CA ARG A 413 15.50 11.51 23.77
C ARG A 413 16.71 10.65 23.41
N GLU A 414 16.72 9.38 23.80
CA GLU A 414 17.82 8.46 23.48
C GLU A 414 17.97 8.29 21.96
N PHE A 415 16.86 8.16 21.24
CA PHE A 415 16.83 8.06 19.79
C PHE A 415 17.52 9.26 19.13
N VAL A 416 17.15 10.49 19.50
CA VAL A 416 17.77 11.69 18.92
C VAL A 416 19.27 11.72 19.24
N LEU A 417 19.64 11.46 20.49
CA LEU A 417 21.04 11.50 20.90
C LEU A 417 21.90 10.48 20.16
N ASP A 418 21.46 9.22 20.07
CA ASP A 418 22.22 8.14 19.43
C ASP A 418 22.40 8.37 17.91
N HIS A 419 21.35 8.85 17.22
CA HIS A 419 21.40 9.04 15.76
C HIS A 419 22.10 10.34 15.36
N ILE A 420 21.93 11.43 16.12
CA ILE A 420 22.67 12.67 15.86
C ILE A 420 24.15 12.48 16.20
N GLU A 421 24.47 11.77 17.28
CA GLU A 421 25.84 11.41 17.61
C GLU A 421 26.50 10.61 16.47
N TYR A 422 25.80 9.59 15.96
CA TYR A 422 26.25 8.84 14.78
C TYR A 422 26.53 9.73 13.57
N LEU A 423 25.61 10.64 13.24
CA LEU A 423 25.75 11.57 12.12
C LEU A 423 26.85 12.62 12.32
N SER A 424 27.15 12.99 13.56
CA SER A 424 28.11 14.04 13.90
C SER A 424 29.55 13.55 14.09
N LEU A 425 29.74 12.29 14.49
CA LEU A 425 31.06 11.71 14.75
C LEU A 425 31.77 11.25 13.47
N ASP A 426 31.03 10.85 12.45
CA ASP A 426 31.59 10.40 11.19
C ASP A 426 31.73 11.59 10.23
N SER A 427 32.97 12.01 9.97
CA SER A 427 33.31 13.14 9.10
C SER A 427 32.88 12.98 7.65
N ASN A 428 32.39 11.79 7.26
CA ASN A 428 31.90 11.52 5.92
C ASN A 428 30.44 11.96 5.69
N PHE A 429 29.71 12.38 6.73
CA PHE A 429 28.32 12.81 6.58
C PHE A 429 28.18 14.25 6.07
N GLN A 430 27.36 14.42 5.03
CA GLN A 430 27.01 15.74 4.52
C GLN A 430 26.06 16.45 5.49
N PRO A 431 26.24 17.75 5.80
CA PRO A 431 25.34 18.51 6.66
C PRO A 431 23.88 18.47 6.21
N LYS A 432 23.65 18.45 4.89
CA LYS A 432 22.30 18.32 4.32
C LYS A 432 21.60 17.01 4.67
N THR A 433 22.35 15.92 4.89
CA THR A 433 21.80 14.64 5.37
C THR A 433 21.25 14.78 6.78
N ILE A 434 21.95 15.54 7.63
CA ILE A 434 21.53 15.83 9.01
C ILE A 434 20.22 16.64 8.99
N THR A 435 20.17 17.73 8.22
CA THR A 435 18.95 18.54 8.05
C THR A 435 17.79 17.69 7.51
N LEU A 436 18.03 16.86 6.51
CA LEU A 436 17.00 15.98 5.93
C LEU A 436 16.44 14.99 6.97
N PHE A 437 17.31 14.37 7.77
CA PHE A 437 16.91 13.48 8.85
C PHE A 437 16.06 14.20 9.91
N ILE A 438 16.51 15.38 10.36
CA ILE A 438 15.78 16.18 11.35
C ILE A 438 14.42 16.61 10.81
N ASN A 439 14.34 17.05 9.54
CA ASN A 439 13.07 17.42 8.89
C ASN A 439 12.11 16.24 8.86
N CYS A 440 12.58 15.03 8.51
CA CYS A 440 11.75 13.83 8.53
C CYS A 440 11.27 13.47 9.94
N LEU A 441 12.15 13.56 10.94
CA LEU A 441 11.82 13.23 12.33
C LEU A 441 10.81 14.22 12.92
N LEU A 442 11.02 15.52 12.75
CA LEU A 442 10.10 16.55 13.24
C LEU A 442 8.77 16.49 12.50
N ASN A 443 8.75 16.15 11.21
CA ASN A 443 7.49 15.95 10.50
C ASN A 443 6.73 14.70 11.01
N HIS A 444 7.43 13.61 11.35
CA HIS A 444 6.81 12.46 12.01
C HIS A 444 6.17 12.85 13.35
N ILE A 445 6.87 13.66 14.15
CA ILE A 445 6.35 14.17 15.43
C ILE A 445 5.14 15.08 15.21
N ASN A 446 5.19 15.95 14.20
CA ASN A 446 4.05 16.81 13.83
C ASN A 446 2.80 15.98 13.47
N LEU A 447 2.96 14.84 12.79
CA LEU A 447 1.84 14.00 12.38
C LEU A 447 1.25 13.16 13.52
N HIS A 448 2.08 12.72 14.47
CA HIS A 448 1.70 11.67 15.42
C HIS A 448 1.76 12.07 16.90
N GLN A 449 2.33 13.23 17.22
CA GLN A 449 2.59 13.66 18.59
C GLN A 449 2.26 15.16 18.78
N ASN A 450 2.77 15.77 19.86
CA ASN A 450 2.49 17.15 20.25
C ASN A 450 3.77 18.00 20.33
N PHE A 451 3.59 19.29 20.62
CA PHE A 451 4.68 20.26 20.66
C PHE A 451 5.70 20.02 21.77
N THR A 452 5.32 19.34 22.85
CA THR A 452 6.29 18.91 23.88
C THR A 452 7.36 18.03 23.27
N ALA A 453 6.97 17.06 22.43
CA ALA A 453 7.92 16.17 21.76
C ALA A 453 8.86 16.93 20.82
N THR A 454 8.34 17.90 20.05
CA THR A 454 9.17 18.80 19.23
C THR A 454 10.17 19.56 20.08
N THR A 455 9.73 20.11 21.21
CA THR A 455 10.60 20.83 22.15
C THR A 455 11.72 19.94 22.70
N GLN A 456 11.40 18.68 23.03
CA GLN A 456 12.41 17.72 23.50
C GLN A 456 13.45 17.40 22.43
N VAL A 457 13.04 17.19 21.18
CA VAL A 457 13.99 16.98 20.07
C VAL A 457 14.90 18.20 19.90
N LEU A 458 14.34 19.40 19.84
CA LEU A 458 15.12 20.64 19.70
C LEU A 458 16.09 20.85 20.88
N LEU A 459 15.67 20.49 22.10
CA LEU A 459 16.53 20.55 23.27
C LEU A 459 17.73 19.59 23.15
N GLN A 460 17.51 18.37 22.66
CA GLN A 460 18.62 17.42 22.45
C GLN A 460 19.56 17.86 21.33
N LEU A 461 19.03 18.44 20.24
CA LEU A 461 19.84 19.02 19.18
C LEU A 461 20.73 20.14 19.73
N LYS A 462 20.17 21.04 20.54
CA LYS A 462 20.93 22.12 21.19
C LYS A 462 22.02 21.59 22.13
N ASN A 463 21.71 20.55 22.90
CA ASN A 463 22.68 19.94 23.82
C ASN A 463 23.85 19.30 23.08
N LYS A 464 23.63 18.77 21.87
CA LYS A 464 24.67 18.18 21.03
C LYS A 464 25.46 19.20 20.22
N ASN A 465 24.79 20.22 19.67
CA ASN A 465 25.42 21.30 18.93
C ASN A 465 24.79 22.64 19.32
N THR A 466 25.56 23.50 19.98
CA THR A 466 25.08 24.82 20.41
C THR A 466 24.73 25.75 19.24
N ASN A 467 25.31 25.52 18.06
CA ASN A 467 25.08 26.30 16.84
C ASN A 467 24.10 25.61 15.86
N PHE A 468 23.37 24.57 16.30
CA PHE A 468 22.49 23.79 15.41
C PHE A 468 21.44 24.65 14.68
N ILE A 469 21.05 25.79 15.29
CA ILE A 469 20.09 26.74 14.71
C ILE A 469 20.59 27.29 13.37
N ASN A 470 21.87 27.61 13.26
CA ASN A 470 22.44 28.19 12.05
C ASN A 470 22.90 27.11 11.05
N GLU A 471 23.22 25.91 11.56
CA GLU A 471 23.81 24.84 10.75
C GLU A 471 22.79 23.86 10.18
N TRP A 472 21.73 23.55 10.94
CA TRP A 472 20.81 22.46 10.63
C TRP A 472 19.37 22.89 10.42
N LEU A 473 18.94 24.08 10.90
CA LEU A 473 17.60 24.59 10.65
C LEU A 473 17.49 25.20 9.25
N ASP A 474 16.48 24.78 8.50
CA ASP A 474 16.07 25.39 7.24
C ASP A 474 14.63 25.94 7.31
N GLY A 475 14.17 26.57 6.23
CA GLY A 475 12.82 27.14 6.17
C GLY A 475 11.72 26.08 6.27
N ASP A 476 11.97 24.86 5.82
CA ASP A 476 11.03 23.74 5.95
C ASP A 476 10.89 23.33 7.42
N LEU A 477 11.98 23.28 8.16
CA LEU A 477 12.01 22.97 9.58
C LEU A 477 11.25 24.01 10.40
N ILE A 478 11.39 25.30 10.10
CA ILE A 478 10.58 26.37 10.72
C ILE A 478 9.10 26.14 10.45
N ASN A 479 8.72 25.80 9.21
CA ASN A 479 7.33 25.48 8.87
C ASN A 479 6.79 24.28 9.67
N ILE A 480 7.59 23.22 9.81
CA ILE A 480 7.20 22.03 10.58
C ILE A 480 6.99 22.40 12.06
N ILE A 481 7.93 23.10 12.68
CA ILE A 481 7.83 23.54 14.09
C ILE A 481 6.55 24.37 14.31
N LEU A 482 6.31 25.34 13.44
CA LEU A 482 5.14 26.22 13.55
C LEU A 482 3.84 25.45 13.33
N ASN A 483 3.80 24.52 12.39
CA ASN A 483 2.63 23.66 12.20
C ASN A 483 2.35 22.79 13.45
N THR A 484 3.39 22.22 14.07
CA THR A 484 3.24 21.45 15.32
C THR A 484 2.70 22.31 16.46
N LEU A 485 3.11 23.58 16.56
CA LEU A 485 2.53 24.55 17.50
C LEU A 485 1.04 24.74 17.23
N ALA A 486 0.65 24.93 15.97
CA ALA A 486 -0.72 25.22 15.58
C ALA A 486 -1.69 24.12 16.01
N ILE A 487 -1.28 22.86 15.98
CA ILE A 487 -2.11 21.71 16.35
C ILE A 487 -2.09 21.39 17.87
N SER A 488 -1.04 21.78 18.61
CA SER A 488 -0.84 21.32 19.99
C SER A 488 -1.51 22.19 21.06
N SER A 489 -2.28 21.64 21.98
CA SER A 489 -3.00 22.41 23.02
C SER A 489 -2.11 23.14 24.06
N ALA A 490 -0.79 22.98 24.03
CA ALA A 490 0.17 23.49 25.01
C ALA A 490 1.30 24.32 24.35
N SER A 491 0.95 25.24 23.45
CA SER A 491 1.94 25.89 22.58
C SER A 491 1.84 27.42 22.49
N LYS A 492 1.00 28.05 23.32
CA LYS A 492 0.69 29.47 23.21
C LYS A 492 1.88 30.37 23.57
N LYS A 493 2.43 30.21 24.77
CA LYS A 493 3.62 30.93 25.23
C LYS A 493 4.82 30.58 24.36
N SER A 494 4.94 29.32 23.97
CA SER A 494 5.97 28.86 23.03
C SER A 494 5.87 29.57 21.67
N SER A 495 4.66 29.78 21.15
CA SER A 495 4.43 30.51 19.89
C SER A 495 4.85 31.97 19.94
N ARG A 496 4.67 32.63 21.10
CA ARG A 496 5.15 34.00 21.31
C ARG A 496 6.67 34.06 21.22
N ILE A 497 7.36 33.16 21.93
CA ILE A 497 8.83 33.14 21.93
C ILE A 497 9.37 32.92 20.52
N LEU A 498 8.74 32.03 19.74
CA LEU A 498 9.14 31.80 18.35
C LEU A 498 8.81 32.98 17.44
N PHE A 499 7.67 33.64 17.63
CA PHE A 499 7.35 34.88 16.91
C PHE A 499 8.38 35.98 17.18
N ASP A 500 8.70 36.21 18.45
CA ASP A 500 9.70 37.18 18.87
C ASP A 500 11.06 36.83 18.25
N TYR A 501 11.47 35.56 18.30
CA TYR A 501 12.72 35.09 17.68
C TYR A 501 12.77 35.40 16.18
N LEU A 502 11.72 35.08 15.43
CA LEU A 502 11.67 35.33 13.98
C LEU A 502 11.75 36.83 13.67
N LYS A 503 11.05 37.68 14.45
CA LYS A 503 11.07 39.14 14.29
C LYS A 503 12.42 39.75 14.65
N HIS A 504 13.01 39.38 15.78
CA HIS A 504 14.31 39.91 16.22
C HIS A 504 15.42 39.56 15.24
N ASN A 505 15.37 38.37 14.63
CA ASN A 505 16.35 37.92 13.64
C ASN A 505 16.02 38.33 12.20
N SER A 506 14.99 39.16 11.99
CA SER A 506 14.55 39.60 10.64
C SER A 506 14.27 38.45 9.67
N ILE A 507 13.79 37.31 10.18
CA ILE A 507 13.39 36.16 9.36
C ILE A 507 11.98 36.45 8.81
N PRO A 508 11.79 36.48 7.48
CA PRO A 508 10.47 36.73 6.89
C PRO A 508 9.45 35.66 7.29
N ILE A 509 8.30 36.09 7.80
CA ILE A 509 7.21 35.19 8.22
C ILE A 509 6.16 35.14 7.12
N THR A 510 5.90 33.95 6.55
CA THR A 510 4.93 33.78 5.47
C THR A 510 3.48 33.84 5.97
N PRO A 511 2.46 34.02 5.10
CA PRO A 511 1.06 34.06 5.55
C PRO A 511 0.62 32.75 6.23
N ASP A 512 1.13 31.60 5.76
CA ASP A 512 0.88 30.30 6.39
C ASP A 512 1.51 30.18 7.77
N GLN A 513 2.73 30.70 7.95
CA GLN A 513 3.39 30.74 9.25
C GLN A 513 2.62 31.62 10.23
N TYR A 514 2.11 32.76 9.76
CA TYR A 514 1.18 33.59 10.53
C TYR A 514 -0.10 32.84 10.91
N ARG A 515 -0.70 32.08 9.99
CA ARG A 515 -1.86 31.23 10.28
C ARG A 515 -1.57 30.22 11.40
N TYR A 516 -0.39 29.61 11.41
CA TYR A 516 0.03 28.70 12.47
C TYR A 516 0.16 29.38 13.83
N LEU A 517 0.82 30.54 13.87
CA LEU A 517 0.99 31.35 15.07
C LEU A 517 -0.36 31.84 15.61
N LEU A 518 -1.26 32.29 14.75
CA LEU A 518 -2.62 32.68 15.11
C LEU A 518 -3.38 31.49 15.70
N SER A 519 -3.35 30.32 15.06
CA SER A 519 -4.01 29.12 15.56
C SER A 519 -3.51 28.71 16.97
N ALA A 520 -2.21 28.82 17.22
CA ALA A 520 -1.63 28.57 18.54
C ALA A 520 -2.14 29.59 19.60
N ASN A 521 -2.25 30.86 19.22
CA ASN A 521 -2.73 31.93 20.11
C ASN A 521 -4.24 31.89 20.38
N LEU A 522 -5.02 31.20 19.55
CA LEU A 522 -6.46 30.99 19.77
C LEU A 522 -6.79 29.91 20.82
N LYS A 523 -5.81 29.34 21.54
CA LYS A 523 -6.03 28.34 22.60
C LYS A 523 -6.25 29.01 23.96
N GLY A 524 -7.29 28.60 24.68
CA GLY A 524 -7.68 29.23 25.96
C GLY A 524 -8.11 30.70 25.79
N TYR A 525 -7.23 31.63 26.18
CA TYR A 525 -7.49 33.06 26.34
C TYR A 525 -7.26 33.84 25.04
N ILE A 526 -8.27 34.07 24.20
CA ILE A 526 -8.02 34.43 22.79
C ILE A 526 -7.48 35.84 22.51
N HIS A 527 -7.72 36.84 23.36
CA HIS A 527 -7.65 38.25 22.96
C HIS A 527 -6.22 38.77 22.66
N ASP A 528 -5.29 38.65 23.59
CA ASP A 528 -4.02 39.39 23.49
C ASP A 528 -3.03 38.81 22.48
N GLY A 529 -2.89 37.49 22.48
CA GLY A 529 -2.05 36.79 21.50
C GLY A 529 -2.58 36.96 20.08
N LEU A 530 -3.90 37.11 19.92
CA LEU A 530 -4.52 37.37 18.63
C LEU A 530 -4.20 38.79 18.13
N HIS A 531 -4.34 39.81 18.97
CA HIS A 531 -4.08 41.21 18.57
C HIS A 531 -2.64 41.41 18.13
N MET A 532 -1.68 40.91 18.91
CA MET A 532 -0.24 41.03 18.64
C MET A 532 0.15 40.34 17.32
N VAL A 533 -0.27 39.09 17.11
CA VAL A 533 0.11 38.34 15.90
C VAL A 533 -0.58 38.89 14.65
N LEU A 534 -1.86 39.31 14.75
CA LEU A 534 -2.56 39.97 13.65
C LEU A 534 -1.94 41.32 13.30
N TYR A 535 -1.49 42.09 14.29
CA TYR A 535 -0.79 43.35 14.05
C TYR A 535 0.47 43.11 13.22
N GLY A 536 1.29 42.14 13.64
CA GLY A 536 2.48 41.75 12.90
C GLY A 536 2.15 41.32 11.46
N TYR A 537 1.10 40.54 11.26
CA TYR A 537 0.66 40.10 9.94
C TYR A 537 0.23 41.28 9.05
N LEU A 538 -0.66 42.15 9.55
CA LEU A 538 -1.16 43.30 8.81
C LEU A 538 -0.03 44.27 8.45
N HIS A 539 0.96 44.42 9.33
CA HIS A 539 2.12 45.24 9.07
C HIS A 539 3.02 44.65 7.97
N ASP A 540 3.31 43.34 8.01
CA ASP A 540 4.14 42.67 7.01
C ASP A 540 3.49 42.60 5.63
N TYR A 541 2.16 42.54 5.57
CA TYR A 541 1.39 42.35 4.34
C TYR A 541 0.57 43.58 3.92
N ASN A 542 0.91 44.78 4.40
CA ASN A 542 0.24 46.03 4.04
C ASN A 542 -1.29 45.95 4.13
N GLY A 543 -1.81 45.40 5.23
CA GLY A 543 -3.24 45.26 5.49
C GLY A 543 -3.98 44.22 4.63
N VAL A 544 -3.29 43.51 3.71
CA VAL A 544 -3.93 42.51 2.85
C VAL A 544 -4.10 41.20 3.62
N VAL A 545 -5.37 40.81 3.86
CA VAL A 545 -5.71 39.58 4.59
C VAL A 545 -6.10 38.46 3.64
N THR A 546 -5.42 37.31 3.73
CA THR A 546 -5.73 36.12 2.91
C THR A 546 -7.04 35.42 3.33
N SER A 547 -7.58 34.61 2.43
CA SER A 547 -8.79 33.80 2.66
C SER A 547 -8.68 32.88 3.87
N GLU A 548 -7.51 32.30 4.09
CA GLU A 548 -7.27 31.30 5.14
C GLU A 548 -7.28 31.95 6.52
N ILE A 549 -6.70 33.15 6.64
CA ILE A 549 -6.75 33.94 7.88
C ILE A 549 -8.18 34.43 8.12
N LYS A 550 -8.90 34.89 7.08
CA LYS A 550 -10.32 35.25 7.22
C LYS A 550 -11.17 34.09 7.71
N HIS A 551 -10.93 32.87 7.21
CA HIS A 551 -11.62 31.66 7.69
C HIS A 551 -11.30 31.39 9.16
N LEU A 552 -10.03 31.43 9.55
CA LEU A 552 -9.60 31.19 10.93
C LEU A 552 -10.26 32.16 11.92
N LEU A 553 -10.44 33.43 11.52
CA LEU A 553 -11.08 34.45 12.36
C LEU A 553 -12.61 34.29 12.43
N ARG A 554 -13.25 33.77 11.37
CA ARG A 554 -14.70 33.49 11.36
C ARG A 554 -15.10 32.34 12.27
N ASP A 555 -14.17 31.41 12.51
CA ASP A 555 -14.40 30.26 13.39
C ASP A 555 -14.43 30.63 14.88
N ILE A 556 -14.18 31.89 15.24
CA ILE A 556 -14.26 32.40 16.61
C ILE A 556 -15.72 32.77 16.91
N PRO A 557 -16.43 32.04 17.81
CA PRO A 557 -17.80 32.37 18.13
C PRO A 557 -17.90 33.76 18.74
N THR A 558 -18.78 34.62 18.20
CA THR A 558 -19.01 35.98 18.71
C THR A 558 -19.45 36.01 20.17
N LYS A 559 -20.08 34.92 20.63
CA LYS A 559 -20.48 34.72 22.04
C LYS A 559 -19.30 34.61 23.00
N ASP A 560 -18.15 34.15 22.52
CA ASP A 560 -16.95 33.97 23.34
C ASP A 560 -16.10 35.26 23.38
N ILE A 561 -16.47 36.28 22.59
CA ILE A 561 -15.85 37.61 22.55
C ILE A 561 -16.63 38.60 23.43
N HIS A 562 -17.70 38.16 24.12
CA HIS A 562 -18.53 39.02 24.95
C HIS A 562 -17.70 39.74 26.03
N GLY A 563 -17.53 41.06 25.89
CA GLY A 563 -16.73 41.91 26.78
C GLY A 563 -15.56 42.62 26.09
N HIS A 564 -15.11 42.16 24.91
CA HIS A 564 -13.96 42.71 24.19
C HIS A 564 -14.36 43.34 22.84
N GLU A 565 -15.01 44.50 22.88
CA GLU A 565 -15.49 45.24 21.70
C GLU A 565 -14.38 45.51 20.66
N GLY A 566 -13.15 45.77 21.13
CA GLY A 566 -11.98 45.93 20.24
C GLY A 566 -11.68 44.68 19.41
N THR A 567 -11.79 43.49 20.00
CA THR A 567 -11.53 42.22 19.28
C THR A 567 -12.57 41.98 18.18
N LEU A 568 -13.85 42.30 18.44
CA LEU A 568 -14.91 42.24 17.42
C LEU A 568 -14.61 43.18 16.25
N LYS A 569 -14.28 44.44 16.55
CA LYS A 569 -13.92 45.43 15.53
C LYS A 569 -12.71 45.01 14.72
N LEU A 570 -11.70 44.38 15.35
CA LEU A 570 -10.52 43.85 14.65
C LEU A 570 -10.89 42.74 13.66
N ILE A 571 -11.76 41.80 14.06
CA ILE A 571 -12.23 40.73 13.18
C ILE A 571 -13.05 41.30 12.01
N GLU A 572 -13.91 42.29 12.27
CA GLU A 572 -14.66 42.99 11.22
C GLU A 572 -13.73 43.72 10.24
N PHE A 573 -12.73 44.45 10.76
CA PHE A 573 -11.71 45.14 9.95
C PHE A 573 -10.95 44.17 9.03
N CYS A 574 -10.54 43.01 9.55
CA CYS A 574 -9.88 41.96 8.76
C CYS A 574 -10.82 41.33 7.71
N ASN A 575 -12.12 41.26 7.97
CA ASN A 575 -13.09 40.73 7.01
C ASN A 575 -13.43 41.73 5.89
N LEU A 576 -13.47 43.03 6.21
CA LEU A 576 -13.88 44.10 5.30
C LEU A 576 -12.79 44.51 4.30
N SER A 577 -11.51 44.36 4.64
CA SER A 577 -10.40 45.02 3.90
C SER A 577 -10.24 44.59 2.42
N PRO A 578 -10.31 45.56 1.47
CA PRO A 578 -9.50 45.61 0.26
C PRO A 578 -8.44 46.73 0.41
N GLN A 579 -7.20 46.35 0.70
CA GLN A 579 -6.00 47.21 0.70
C GLN A 579 -6.02 48.44 1.64
N THR A 580 -5.75 48.21 2.93
CA THR A 580 -5.57 49.25 3.95
C THR A 580 -4.10 49.63 4.07
N ILE A 581 -3.77 50.93 4.01
CA ILE A 581 -2.39 51.42 4.09
C ILE A 581 -1.85 51.22 5.51
N ILE A 582 -0.55 50.89 5.71
CA ILE A 582 0.05 50.63 7.05
C ILE A 582 -0.33 51.69 8.10
N LYS A 583 -0.37 52.98 7.72
CA LYS A 583 -0.75 54.09 8.63
C LYS A 583 -2.17 53.95 9.20
N GLU A 584 -3.08 53.33 8.45
CA GLU A 584 -4.46 53.08 8.86
C GLU A 584 -4.54 51.92 9.86
N VAL A 585 -3.64 50.94 9.79
CA VAL A 585 -3.53 49.84 10.77
C VAL A 585 -3.12 50.38 12.14
N ASP A 586 -2.10 51.24 12.18
CA ASP A 586 -1.64 51.86 13.43
C ASP A 586 -2.72 52.74 14.08
N GLN A 587 -3.39 53.56 13.28
CA GLN A 587 -4.48 54.42 13.75
C GLN A 587 -5.67 53.58 14.22
N PHE A 588 -5.99 52.49 13.53
CA PHE A 588 -7.06 51.57 13.92
C PHE A 588 -6.76 50.90 15.27
N TYR A 589 -5.53 50.40 15.48
CA TYR A 589 -5.13 49.79 16.75
C TYR A 589 -5.20 50.80 17.92
N GLY A 590 -4.73 52.03 17.71
CA GLY A 590 -4.81 53.10 18.70
C GLY A 590 -6.24 53.50 19.06
N ASN A 591 -7.12 53.66 18.07
CA ASN A 591 -8.50 54.08 18.27
C ASN A 591 -9.38 53.02 18.98
N ASN A 592 -9.00 51.75 18.89
CA ASN A 592 -9.78 50.63 19.43
C ASN A 592 -9.14 49.99 20.67
N ASN A 593 -8.13 50.63 21.26
CA ASN A 593 -7.38 50.14 22.43
C ASN A 593 -6.88 48.69 22.25
N LEU A 594 -6.38 48.35 21.05
CA LEU A 594 -5.85 47.02 20.74
C LEU A 594 -4.40 46.88 21.18
N HIS A 595 -4.04 45.71 21.66
CA HIS A 595 -2.70 45.45 22.17
C HIS A 595 -1.71 45.12 21.04
N LYS A 596 -0.65 45.92 20.92
CA LYS A 596 0.50 45.63 20.04
C LYS A 596 1.49 44.66 20.68
N GLU A 597 1.46 44.54 22.00
CA GLU A 597 2.30 43.66 22.80
C GLU A 597 1.43 42.61 23.52
N PHE A 598 2.05 41.53 23.98
CA PHE A 598 1.34 40.47 24.69
C PHE A 598 1.02 40.89 26.13
N VAL A 599 -0.27 40.87 26.49
CA VAL A 599 -0.79 41.07 27.84
C VAL A 599 -1.34 39.73 28.36
N THR A 600 -1.37 39.54 29.68
CA THR A 600 -1.99 38.35 30.31
C THR A 600 -3.31 38.72 30.96
N GLU A 601 -4.42 38.20 30.42
CA GLU A 601 -5.77 38.33 30.99
C GLU A 601 -6.32 37.03 31.60
N GLU A 602 -7.51 37.10 32.21
CA GLU A 602 -8.24 36.04 32.91
C GLU A 602 -9.01 35.08 31.98
N PRO A 603 -9.27 33.81 32.40
CA PRO A 603 -9.78 32.78 31.51
C PRO A 603 -11.21 33.00 31.09
N ILE A 604 -11.47 32.81 29.79
CA ILE A 604 -12.81 32.73 29.25
C ILE A 604 -13.38 31.36 29.63
N GLY A 605 -14.35 31.34 30.54
CA GLY A 605 -14.86 30.11 31.17
C GLY A 605 -15.50 29.06 30.23
N ASN A 606 -15.82 29.40 28.98
CA ASN A 606 -16.54 28.54 28.03
C ASN A 606 -15.84 28.31 26.67
N TRP A 607 -14.56 28.67 26.51
CA TRP A 607 -13.88 28.50 25.21
C TRP A 607 -13.63 27.03 24.84
N SER A 608 -13.93 26.66 23.59
CA SER A 608 -13.89 25.28 23.10
C SER A 608 -12.48 24.69 22.98
N LYS A 609 -11.44 25.50 22.72
CA LYS A 609 -10.06 25.02 22.54
C LYS A 609 -9.33 24.96 23.88
N LYS A 610 -9.20 23.73 24.41
CA LYS A 610 -8.45 23.43 25.64
C LYS A 610 -7.03 23.97 25.57
N TYR A 611 -6.57 24.52 26.69
CA TYR A 611 -5.22 25.03 26.86
C TYR A 611 -4.59 24.39 28.10
N TYR A 612 -3.41 23.79 27.93
CA TYR A 612 -2.67 23.18 29.04
C TYR A 612 -1.49 24.05 29.45
N GLN A 613 -1.75 24.93 30.42
CA GLN A 613 -0.82 25.97 30.85
C GLN A 613 0.50 25.43 31.42
N ASP A 614 0.47 24.37 32.23
CA ASP A 614 1.68 23.86 32.90
C ASP A 614 2.70 23.30 31.89
N PHE A 615 2.22 22.55 30.91
CA PHE A 615 3.05 22.03 29.83
C PHE A 615 3.63 23.15 28.96
N ASP A 616 2.82 24.15 28.61
CA ASP A 616 3.28 25.28 27.79
C ASP A 616 4.29 26.17 28.54
N ILE A 617 4.15 26.38 29.85
CA ILE A 617 5.15 27.12 30.64
C ILE A 617 6.51 26.40 30.62
N ARG A 618 6.50 25.09 30.85
CA ARG A 618 7.71 24.28 30.83
C ARG A 618 8.35 24.32 29.43
N ASP A 619 7.57 24.07 28.39
CA ASP A 619 8.07 23.98 27.02
C ASP A 619 8.54 25.35 26.51
N ALA A 620 7.83 26.44 26.85
CA ALA A 620 8.27 27.81 26.59
C ALA A 620 9.62 28.12 27.25
N GLY A 621 9.85 27.66 28.49
CA GLY A 621 11.15 27.79 29.15
C GLY A 621 12.28 27.13 28.37
N TYR A 622 12.05 25.92 27.86
CA TYR A 622 13.03 25.24 27.00
C TYR A 622 13.22 25.94 25.66
N ILE A 623 12.15 26.33 24.96
CA ILE A 623 12.21 27.03 23.68
C ILE A 623 12.97 28.36 23.81
N LYS A 624 12.72 29.14 24.87
CA LYS A 624 13.47 30.35 25.16
C LYS A 624 14.97 30.06 25.31
N GLY A 625 15.28 29.00 26.06
CA GLY A 625 16.66 28.52 26.19
C GLY A 625 17.26 28.14 24.84
N ILE A 626 16.53 27.39 24.01
CA ILE A 626 16.99 26.87 22.71
C ILE A 626 17.32 28.01 21.74
N PHE A 627 16.38 28.93 21.53
CA PHE A 627 16.52 30.02 20.56
C PHE A 627 17.26 31.25 21.10
N SER A 628 17.76 31.18 22.35
CA SER A 628 18.56 32.21 23.04
C SER A 628 18.13 33.64 22.70
N LEU A 629 16.92 33.97 23.17
CA LEU A 629 16.37 35.32 23.25
C LEU A 629 16.78 36.02 24.55
#